data_AF-M1BUK0-F1
#
_entry.id   AF-M1BUK0-F1
#
_cell.length_a   1.000
_cell.length_b   1.000
_cell.length_c   1.000
_cell.angle_alpha   90.00
_cell.angle_beta   90.00
_cell.angle_gamma   90.00
#
_symmetry.space_group_name_H-M   'P 1'
#
loop_
_entity.id
_entity.type
_entity.pdbx_description
1 polymer ?
#
loop_
_entity_poly.entity_id
_entity_poly.type
_entity_poly.pdbx_seq_one_letter_code
_entity_poly.pdbx_strand_id
1 'polypeptide(L)' 'MKLRLDRVLQESYEADSVEEALACTPVSIEFEKPEKWTAPYPKYESGWWDSFLPPGSQTSKV' A
#
# COMPACT_ATOMS: atom_id res chain seq x y z
N MET A 1 1.50 -5.04 -11.82
CA MET A 1 0.76 -3.85 -11.34
C MET A 1 0.22 -2.98 -12.48
N LYS A 2 1.04 -2.60 -13.47
CA LYS A 2 0.63 -1.73 -14.60
C LYS A 2 -0.66 -2.16 -15.34
N LEU A 3 -0.87 -3.45 -15.57
CA LEU A 3 -2.09 -3.95 -16.25
C LEU A 3 -3.41 -3.72 -15.49
N ARG A 4 -3.36 -3.37 -14.20
CA ARG A 4 -4.55 -3.10 -13.39
C ARG A 4 -4.65 -1.64 -12.92
N LEU A 5 -3.62 -0.83 -13.15
CA LEU A 5 -3.58 0.57 -12.76
C LEU A 5 -3.51 1.43 -14.02
N ASP A 6 -4.58 2.17 -14.27
CA ASP A 6 -4.83 2.81 -15.57
C ASP A 6 -3.82 3.92 -15.92
N ARG A 7 -3.42 4.73 -14.94
CA ARG A 7 -2.49 5.86 -15.11
C ARG A 7 -1.27 5.72 -14.22
N VAL A 8 -0.35 4.83 -14.60
CA VAL A 8 0.92 4.64 -13.87
C VAL A 8 2.10 4.66 -14.84
N LEU A 9 3.14 5.39 -14.45
CA LEU A 9 4.46 5.33 -15.08
C LEU A 9 5.21 4.11 -14.56
N GLN A 10 5.81 3.35 -15.48
CA GLN A 10 6.63 2.19 -15.15
C GLN A 10 8.00 2.40 -15.75
N GLU A 11 9.02 2.35 -14.89
CA GLU A 11 10.42 2.50 -15.25
C GLU A 11 11.26 1.54 -14.39
N SER A 12 12.50 1.31 -14.79
CA SER A 12 13.46 0.47 -14.07
C SER A 12 14.73 1.28 -13.83
N TYR A 13 15.28 1.18 -12.64
CA TYR A 13 16.51 1.85 -12.24
C TYR A 13 17.39 0.84 -11.49
N GLU A 14 18.71 0.96 -11.68
CA GLU A 14 19.70 0.16 -10.97
C GLU A 14 20.18 0.95 -9.75
N ALA A 15 20.10 0.35 -8.56
CA ALA A 15 20.52 0.96 -7.30
C ALA A 15 21.57 0.06 -6.63
N ASP A 16 22.51 0.66 -5.88
CA ASP A 16 23.60 -0.06 -5.24
C ASP A 16 23.13 -0.81 -3.97
N SER A 17 22.01 -0.40 -3.39
CA SER A 17 21.42 -0.99 -2.19
C SER A 17 19.88 -0.89 -2.15
N VAL A 18 19.25 -1.74 -1.33
CA VAL A 18 17.79 -1.74 -1.15
C VAL A 18 17.34 -0.49 -0.40
N GLU A 19 18.15 -0.01 0.55
CA GLU A 19 17.90 1.18 1.35
C GLU A 19 17.84 2.44 0.47
N GLU A 20 18.70 2.53 -0.54
CA GLU A 20 18.66 3.60 -1.54
C GLU A 20 17.43 3.50 -2.45
N ALA A 21 17.13 2.30 -2.95
CA ALA A 21 15.98 2.07 -3.82
C ALA A 21 14.63 2.39 -3.12
N LEU A 22 14.58 2.26 -1.79
CA LEU A 22 13.40 2.53 -0.97
C LEU A 22 13.46 3.88 -0.24
N ALA A 23 14.49 4.69 -0.48
CA ALA A 23 14.62 6.00 0.14
C ALA A 23 13.43 6.89 -0.25
N CYS A 24 12.66 7.29 0.75
CA CYS A 24 11.50 8.16 0.61
C CYS A 24 11.67 9.33 1.55
N THR A 25 11.38 10.55 1.08
CA THR A 25 11.26 11.72 1.96
C THR A 25 9.84 11.73 2.52
N PRO A 26 9.62 11.30 3.78
CA PRO A 26 8.28 11.15 4.31
C PRO A 26 7.63 12.53 4.45
N VAL A 27 6.64 12.80 3.63
CA VAL A 27 5.75 13.94 3.82
C VAL A 27 4.59 13.47 4.69
N SER A 28 4.35 14.17 5.79
CA SER A 28 3.19 13.96 6.65
C SER A 28 1.93 14.37 5.89
N ILE A 29 1.27 13.40 5.25
CA ILE A 29 -0.03 13.60 4.60
C ILE A 29 -1.10 13.09 5.54
N GLU A 30 -1.75 14.00 6.25
CA GLU A 30 -2.90 13.69 7.10
C GLU A 30 -4.16 13.67 6.23
N PHE A 31 -4.79 12.51 6.12
CA PHE A 31 -6.08 12.39 5.43
C PHE A 31 -7.20 12.59 6.44
N GLU A 32 -8.07 13.57 6.20
CA GLU A 32 -9.29 13.72 6.99
C GLU A 32 -10.14 12.45 6.91
N LYS A 33 -10.59 11.95 8.06
CA LYS A 33 -11.51 10.83 8.10
C LYS A 33 -12.90 11.34 7.67
N PRO A 34 -13.47 10.90 6.53
CA PRO A 34 -14.88 11.15 6.24
C PRO A 34 -15.81 10.71 7.38
N GLU A 35 -16.81 11.54 7.67
CA GLU A 35 -17.81 11.33 8.73
C GLU A 35 -18.64 10.06 8.53
N LYS A 36 -18.93 9.71 7.27
CA LYS A 36 -19.67 8.50 6.91
C LYS A 36 -18.71 7.51 6.26
N TRP A 37 -18.53 6.36 6.91
CA TRP A 37 -17.79 5.23 6.36
C TRP A 37 -18.77 4.14 5.94
N THR A 38 -18.79 3.80 4.66
CA THR A 38 -19.77 2.88 4.07
C THR A 38 -19.17 1.51 3.71
N ALA A 39 -17.86 1.34 3.89
CA ALA A 39 -17.17 0.11 3.54
C ALA A 39 -17.24 -0.93 4.67
N PRO A 40 -17.33 -2.23 4.34
CA PRO A 40 -17.45 -3.33 5.33
C PRO A 40 -16.12 -3.68 6.04
N TYR A 41 -15.07 -2.87 5.86
CA TYR A 41 -13.74 -3.09 6.43
C TYR A 41 -13.27 -1.85 7.21
N PRO A 42 -12.32 -1.99 8.16
CA PRO A 42 -11.80 -0.87 8.95
C PRO A 42 -11.17 0.21 8.06
N LYS A 43 -11.16 1.46 8.54
CA LYS A 43 -10.70 2.61 7.75
C LYS A 43 -9.25 2.96 8.06
N TYR A 44 -8.35 2.66 7.12
CA TYR A 44 -6.93 3.06 7.18
C TYR A 44 -6.20 2.64 8.47
N GLU A 45 -6.76 1.69 9.22
CA GLU A 45 -6.12 1.09 10.40
C GLU A 45 -5.16 -0.01 9.95
N SER A 46 -4.08 -0.24 10.69
CA SER A 46 -3.15 -1.32 10.36
C SER A 46 -3.89 -2.65 10.19
N GLY A 47 -3.74 -3.30 9.03
CA GLY A 47 -4.44 -4.54 8.70
C GLY A 47 -5.77 -4.36 7.95
N TRP A 48 -6.20 -3.13 7.62
CA TRP A 48 -7.44 -2.92 6.85
C TRP A 48 -7.42 -3.57 5.46
N TRP A 49 -6.24 -3.78 4.89
CA TRP A 49 -6.04 -4.41 3.58
C TRP A 49 -6.14 -5.94 3.62
N ASP A 50 -6.18 -6.57 4.80
CA ASP A 50 -6.16 -8.05 4.93
C ASP A 50 -7.35 -8.71 4.23
N SER A 51 -8.51 -8.05 4.22
CA SER A 51 -9.71 -8.49 3.50
C SER A 51 -9.55 -8.58 1.98
N PHE A 52 -8.52 -7.93 1.42
CA PHE A 52 -8.24 -7.91 -0.02
C PHE A 52 -7.11 -8.86 -0.41
N LEU A 53 -6.48 -9.51 0.55
CA LEU A 53 -5.44 -10.49 0.28
C LEU A 53 -6.06 -11.76 -0.33
N PRO A 54 -5.40 -12.36 -1.33
CA PRO A 54 -5.89 -13.59 -1.92
C PRO A 54 -5.91 -14.73 -0.88
N PRO A 55 -6.89 -15.65 -0.95
CA PRO A 55 -6.97 -16.79 -0.04
C PRO A 55 -5.66 -17.60 -0.14
N GLY A 56 -4.97 -17.74 0.99
CA GLY A 56 -3.66 -18.42 1.08
C GLY A 56 -2.45 -17.49 1.27
N SER A 57 -2.60 -16.16 1.20
CA SER A 57 -1.51 -15.21 1.48
C SER A 57 -1.32 -14.88 2.97
N GLN A 58 -1.97 -15.63 3.87
CA GLN A 58 -1.76 -15.53 5.31
C GLN A 58 -0.42 -16.15 5.68
N THR A 59 0.69 -15.51 5.28
CA THR A 59 2.02 -15.92 5.68
C THR A 59 2.22 -15.53 7.14
N SER A 60 2.26 -16.56 8.00
CA SER A 60 2.93 -16.67 9.29
C SER A 60 3.17 -15.37 10.07
N LYS A 61 2.38 -15.17 11.13
CA LYS A 61 2.83 -14.40 12.30
C LYS A 61 4.14 -15.03 12.80
N VAL A 62 5.23 -14.29 12.74
CA VAL A 62 6.43 -14.49 13.56
C VAL A 62 6.28 -13.63 14.82
#